data_AF-A0A4V1R1Q3-F1
#
_entry.id   AF-A0A4V1R1Q3-F1
#
_cell.length_a   1.000
_cell.length_b   1.000
_cell.length_c   1.000
_cell.angle_alpha   90.00
_cell.angle_beta   90.00
_cell.angle_gamma   90.00
#
_symmetry.space_group_name_H-M   'P 1'
#
loop_
_entity.id
_entity.type
_entity.pdbx_description
1 polymer ?
#
loop_
_entity_poly.entity_id
_entity_poly.type
_entity_poly.pdbx_seq_one_letter_code
_entity_poly.pdbx_strand_id
1 'polypeptide(L)'
;MPVGELRSVPKPKFKRSKKTAKQRGKVSADVYAEALERSGARCERCGKGGYQVWTLEGAHAQRRWKYGQEGVRSADIIMLCGPQTQSGTCHHWADSTTQGRAWLLSKRDEFRSDGREFLEWPENE
;
A
#
# COMPACT_ATOMS: atom_id res chain seq x y z
N MET A 1 -14.28 22.88 -44.89
CA MET A 1 -13.10 22.04 -44.57
C MET A 1 -13.51 20.58 -44.80
N PRO A 2 -12.97 19.87 -45.81
CA PRO A 2 -13.28 18.45 -45.98
C PRO A 2 -12.67 17.67 -44.80
N VAL A 3 -13.49 16.83 -44.18
CA VAL A 3 -13.07 15.94 -43.09
C VAL A 3 -12.14 14.89 -43.69
N GLY A 4 -10.86 14.92 -43.30
CA GLY A 4 -9.84 14.01 -43.82
C GLY A 4 -10.21 12.54 -43.64
N GLU A 5 -9.86 11.73 -44.64
CA GLU A 5 -10.12 10.30 -44.71
C GLU A 5 -9.52 9.56 -43.50
N LEU A 6 -10.36 8.86 -42.74
CA LEU A 6 -10.01 8.29 -41.44
C LEU A 6 -9.23 6.98 -41.63
N ARG A 7 -7.90 7.07 -41.64
CA ARG A 7 -7.01 5.90 -41.76
C ARG A 7 -7.01 5.08 -40.47
N SER A 8 -7.59 3.88 -40.50
CA SER A 8 -7.60 2.97 -39.35
C SER A 8 -6.20 2.39 -39.09
N VAL A 9 -5.65 2.60 -37.90
CA VAL A 9 -4.37 2.01 -37.47
C VAL A 9 -4.64 0.68 -36.75
N PRO A 10 -3.94 -0.42 -37.09
CA PRO A 10 -4.14 -1.70 -36.43
C PRO A 10 -3.75 -1.62 -34.95
N LYS A 11 -4.58 -2.21 -34.08
CA LYS A 11 -4.31 -2.24 -32.64
C LYS A 11 -3.00 -3.00 -32.38
N PRO A 12 -2.07 -2.47 -31.57
CA PRO A 12 -0.84 -3.17 -31.23
C PRO A 12 -1.14 -4.54 -30.59
N LYS A 13 -0.39 -5.57 -31.02
CA LYS A 13 -0.56 -6.96 -30.55
C LYS A 13 0.09 -7.25 -29.19
N PHE A 14 0.90 -6.33 -28.68
CA PHE A 14 1.60 -6.51 -27.40
C PHE A 14 0.77 -6.00 -26.21
N LYS A 15 0.97 -6.65 -25.06
CA LYS A 15 0.41 -6.19 -23.78
C LYS A 15 1.14 -4.92 -23.33
N ARG A 16 0.47 -4.11 -22.51
CA ARG A 16 1.06 -2.88 -21.94
C ARG A 16 2.39 -3.20 -21.26
N SER A 17 3.42 -2.40 -21.55
CA SER A 17 4.76 -2.54 -20.95
C SER A 17 4.79 -2.17 -19.46
N LYS A 18 3.98 -1.18 -19.05
CA LYS A 18 3.90 -0.69 -17.67
C LYS A 18 2.76 -1.36 -16.88
N LYS A 19 2.98 -1.64 -15.60
CA LYS A 19 1.93 -2.12 -14.69
C LYS A 19 0.80 -1.09 -14.57
N THR A 20 -0.44 -1.56 -14.59
CA THR A 20 -1.64 -0.76 -14.29
C THR A 20 -1.69 -0.40 -12.80
N ALA A 21 -2.45 0.63 -12.42
CA ALA A 21 -2.60 1.00 -11.01
C ALA A 21 -3.09 -0.16 -10.13
N LYS A 22 -4.01 -0.99 -10.64
CA LYS A 22 -4.48 -2.21 -9.95
C LYS A 22 -3.35 -3.21 -9.73
N GLN A 23 -2.48 -3.39 -10.72
CA GLN A 23 -1.32 -4.29 -10.60
C GLN A 23 -0.23 -3.73 -9.69
N ARG A 24 -0.02 -2.41 -9.69
CA ARG A 24 0.96 -1.75 -8.80
C ARG A 24 0.56 -1.83 -7.33
N GLY A 25 -0.73 -1.70 -7.04
CA GLY A 25 -1.28 -1.83 -5.69
C GLY A 25 -1.67 -3.25 -5.28
N LYS A 26 -1.34 -4.27 -6.10
CA LYS A 26 -1.64 -5.66 -5.76
C LYS A 26 -0.65 -6.13 -4.69
N VAL A 27 -1.17 -6.61 -3.57
CA VAL A 27 -0.39 -7.25 -2.51
C VAL A 27 -0.18 -8.71 -2.91
N SER A 28 1.06 -9.17 -2.97
CA SER A 28 1.37 -10.59 -3.15
C SER A 28 1.21 -11.33 -1.82
N ALA A 29 1.06 -12.66 -1.87
CA ALA A 29 0.96 -13.48 -0.67
C ALA A 29 2.22 -13.34 0.21
N ASP A 30 3.39 -13.31 -0.41
CA ASP A 30 4.68 -13.19 0.28
C ASP A 30 4.79 -11.85 1.05
N VAL A 31 4.39 -10.74 0.40
CA VAL A 31 4.39 -9.40 1.03
C VAL A 31 3.42 -9.34 2.20
N TYR A 32 2.28 -10.01 2.08
CA TYR A 32 1.32 -10.07 3.18
C TYR A 32 1.82 -10.95 4.34
N ALA A 33 2.45 -12.08 4.03
CA ALA A 33 3.04 -12.96 5.03
C ALA A 33 4.16 -12.25 5.81
N GLU A 34 5.04 -11.53 5.11
CA GLU A 34 6.11 -10.74 5.73
C GLU A 34 5.55 -9.63 6.64
N ALA A 35 4.49 -8.92 6.21
CA ALA A 35 3.83 -7.92 7.05
C ALA A 35 3.12 -8.54 8.27
N LEU A 36 2.54 -9.73 8.12
CA LEU A 36 1.90 -10.46 9.22
C LEU A 36 2.93 -10.96 10.23
N GLU A 37 4.06 -11.49 9.75
CA GLU A 37 5.18 -11.94 10.59
C GLU A 37 5.78 -10.75 11.36
N ARG A 38 6.06 -9.64 10.68
CA ARG A 38 6.54 -8.39 11.31
C ARG A 38 5.60 -7.91 12.41
N SER A 39 4.29 -7.96 12.17
CA SER A 39 3.29 -7.51 13.16
C SER A 39 3.07 -8.51 14.30
N GLY A 40 3.65 -9.71 14.25
CA GLY A 40 3.45 -10.77 15.25
C GLY A 40 1.99 -11.19 15.38
N ALA A 41 1.23 -11.14 14.29
CA ALA A 41 -0.22 -11.35 14.26
C ALA A 41 -0.99 -10.45 15.25
N ARG A 42 -0.61 -9.17 15.34
CA ARG A 42 -1.27 -8.15 16.16
C ARG A 42 -1.54 -6.89 15.35
N CYS A 43 -2.54 -6.12 15.79
CA CYS A 43 -2.81 -4.81 15.21
C CYS A 43 -1.68 -3.84 15.58
N GLU A 44 -1.01 -3.26 14.58
CA GLU A 44 0.11 -2.34 14.76
C GLU A 44 -0.31 -0.99 15.38
N ARG A 45 -1.62 -0.73 15.52
CA ARG A 45 -2.17 0.45 16.20
C ARG A 45 -2.62 0.18 17.64
N CYS A 46 -3.42 -0.87 17.86
CA CYS A 46 -4.07 -1.10 19.16
C CYS A 46 -3.59 -2.37 19.88
N GLY A 47 -2.68 -3.15 19.29
CA GLY A 47 -2.10 -4.35 19.88
C GLY A 47 -3.03 -5.56 19.98
N LYS A 48 -4.30 -5.45 19.58
CA LYS A 48 -5.23 -6.59 19.58
C LYS A 48 -4.71 -7.72 18.69
N GLY A 49 -4.68 -8.93 19.23
CA GLY A 49 -4.23 -10.13 18.51
C GLY A 49 -5.25 -10.60 17.48
N GLY A 50 -4.76 -11.27 16.42
CA GLY A 50 -5.60 -11.80 15.33
C GLY A 50 -6.62 -12.87 15.75
N TYR A 51 -6.54 -13.39 16.98
CA TYR A 51 -7.49 -14.33 17.56
C TYR A 51 -8.74 -13.68 18.16
N GLN A 52 -8.80 -12.34 18.25
CA GLN A 52 -9.96 -11.62 18.78
C GLN A 52 -10.96 -11.25 17.67
N VAL A 53 -12.21 -10.96 18.06
CA VAL A 53 -13.24 -10.44 17.15
C VAL A 53 -12.66 -9.25 16.37
N TRP A 54 -12.85 -9.26 15.04
CA TRP A 54 -12.23 -8.36 14.05
C TRP A 54 -10.85 -8.82 13.57
N THR A 55 -10.85 -9.80 12.66
CA THR A 55 -9.66 -10.35 11.99
C THR A 55 -8.73 -9.26 11.47
N LEU A 56 -7.42 -9.53 11.50
CA LEU A 56 -6.42 -8.59 10.99
C LEU A 56 -6.51 -8.47 9.47
N GLU A 57 -6.58 -7.23 9.00
CA GLU A 57 -6.51 -6.90 7.58
C GLU A 57 -5.26 -6.07 7.29
N GLY A 58 -4.70 -6.27 6.10
CA GLY A 58 -3.58 -5.48 5.61
C GLY A 58 -4.08 -4.19 4.98
N ALA A 59 -3.86 -3.07 5.63
CA ALA A 59 -4.16 -1.74 5.13
C ALA A 59 -2.99 -1.22 4.26
N HIS A 60 -3.33 -0.62 3.12
CA HIS A 60 -2.33 0.07 2.29
C HIS A 60 -1.91 1.39 2.95
N ALA A 61 -0.61 1.57 3.19
CA ALA A 61 -0.09 2.80 3.79
C ALA A 61 -0.37 4.06 2.93
N GLN A 62 -0.40 3.88 1.60
CA GLN A 62 -0.84 4.91 0.66
C GLN A 62 -1.81 4.34 -0.38
N ARG A 63 -2.56 5.22 -1.05
CA ARG A 63 -3.51 4.81 -2.11
C ARG A 63 -2.81 4.02 -3.22
N ARG A 64 -3.47 2.94 -3.70
CA ARG A 64 -2.94 1.99 -4.71
C ARG A 64 -2.32 2.61 -5.96
N TRP A 65 -2.84 3.75 -6.42
CA TRP A 65 -2.36 4.41 -7.63
C TRP A 65 -1.03 5.15 -7.44
N LYS A 66 -0.64 5.47 -6.19
CA LYS A 66 0.61 6.15 -5.85
C LYS A 66 1.82 5.22 -5.84
N TYR A 67 1.64 3.90 -5.88
CA TYR A 67 2.76 2.97 -5.97
C TYR A 67 3.42 3.04 -7.35
N GLY A 68 4.76 2.96 -7.36
CA GLY A 68 5.59 2.93 -8.56
C GLY A 68 5.55 1.58 -9.28
N GLN A 69 6.38 1.42 -10.32
CA GLN A 69 6.47 0.16 -11.08
C GLN A 69 7.04 -1.00 -10.25
N GLU A 70 7.79 -0.66 -9.20
CA GLU A 70 8.25 -1.54 -8.11
C GLU A 70 7.10 -2.41 -7.56
N GLY A 71 5.92 -1.81 -7.36
CA GLY A 71 4.78 -2.46 -6.70
C GLY A 71 4.74 -2.18 -5.20
N VAL A 72 3.92 -2.95 -4.48
CA VAL A 72 3.77 -2.89 -3.02
C VAL A 72 4.86 -3.72 -2.35
N ARG A 73 5.50 -3.18 -1.32
CA ARG A 73 6.44 -3.89 -0.43
C ARG A 73 5.81 -4.15 0.94
N SER A 74 6.42 -4.98 1.77
CA SER A 74 5.95 -5.30 3.13
C SER A 74 5.80 -4.05 4.01
N ALA A 75 6.72 -3.09 3.90
CA ALA A 75 6.63 -1.80 4.58
C ALA A 75 5.42 -0.94 4.16
N ASP A 76 4.85 -1.18 2.98
CA ASP A 76 3.67 -0.46 2.48
C ASP A 76 2.34 -1.04 2.98
N ILE A 77 2.39 -2.17 3.71
CA ILE A 77 1.24 -2.86 4.27
C ILE A 77 1.32 -2.80 5.79
N ILE A 78 0.23 -2.34 6.40
CA ILE A 78 0.11 -2.15 7.85
C ILE A 78 -1.00 -3.05 8.36
N MET A 79 -0.72 -3.82 9.40
CA MET A 79 -1.66 -4.82 9.93
C MET A 79 -2.60 -4.18 10.95
N LEU A 80 -3.89 -4.11 10.63
CA LEU A 80 -4.89 -3.42 11.44
C LEU A 80 -6.09 -4.32 11.75
N CYS A 81 -6.69 -4.14 12.93
CA CYS A 81 -7.88 -4.89 13.31
C CYS A 81 -9.15 -4.32 12.64
N GLY A 82 -10.00 -5.24 12.19
CA GLY A 82 -11.35 -4.99 11.70
C GLY A 82 -11.43 -4.47 10.28
N PRO A 83 -12.60 -4.60 9.65
CA PRO A 83 -12.79 -4.24 8.26
C PRO A 83 -12.78 -2.73 8.09
N GLN A 84 -12.32 -2.29 6.92
CA GLN A 84 -12.41 -0.91 6.47
C GLN A 84 -13.86 -0.39 6.48
N THR A 85 -14.85 -1.26 6.30
CA THR A 85 -16.27 -0.89 6.15
C THR A 85 -16.99 -0.62 7.47
N GLN A 86 -16.41 -0.99 8.62
CA GLN A 86 -17.05 -0.80 9.91
C GLN A 86 -16.42 0.37 10.67
N SER A 87 -17.25 1.35 11.04
CA SER A 87 -16.85 2.44 11.90
C SER A 87 -16.38 1.94 13.28
N GLY A 88 -15.34 2.58 13.82
CA GLY A 88 -14.74 2.22 15.11
C GLY A 88 -13.60 1.19 15.04
N THR A 89 -13.34 0.60 13.88
CA THR A 89 -12.16 -0.26 13.67
C THR A 89 -10.90 0.55 13.41
N CYS A 90 -9.72 -0.04 13.66
CA CYS A 90 -8.45 0.63 13.37
C CYS A 90 -8.26 0.81 11.87
N HIS A 91 -8.68 -0.17 11.06
CA HIS A 91 -8.62 -0.06 9.60
C HIS A 91 -9.50 1.07 9.08
N HIS A 92 -10.76 1.15 9.53
CA HIS A 92 -11.65 2.24 9.14
C HIS A 92 -11.08 3.60 9.54
N TRP A 93 -10.61 3.77 10.78
CA TRP A 93 -9.99 5.03 11.22
C TRP A 93 -8.81 5.45 10.35
N ALA A 94 -7.93 4.50 10.01
CA ALA A 94 -6.74 4.73 9.20
C ALA A 94 -7.09 5.26 7.80
N ASP A 95 -8.16 4.75 7.20
CA ASP A 95 -8.59 5.13 5.85
C ASP A 95 -9.48 6.39 5.81
N SER A 96 -10.34 6.55 6.81
CA SER A 96 -11.39 7.59 6.84
C SER A 96 -10.89 8.93 7.35
N THR A 97 -9.89 8.95 8.24
CA THR A 97 -9.43 10.19 8.89
C THR A 97 -8.12 10.72 8.32
N THR A 98 -7.93 12.05 8.36
CA THR A 98 -6.65 12.67 7.97
C THR A 98 -5.51 12.23 8.88
N GLN A 99 -5.76 12.15 10.19
CA GLN A 99 -4.79 11.66 11.17
C GLN A 99 -4.41 10.20 10.90
N GLY A 100 -5.38 9.34 10.60
CA GLY A 100 -5.14 7.95 10.23
C GLY A 100 -4.26 7.78 9.00
N ARG A 101 -4.49 8.59 7.97
CA ARG A 101 -3.66 8.58 6.74
C ARG A 101 -2.25 9.08 7.00
N ALA A 102 -2.08 10.11 7.84
CA ALA A 102 -0.75 10.58 8.23
C ALA A 102 -0.01 9.52 9.05
N TRP A 103 -0.71 8.86 9.97
CA TRP A 103 -0.17 7.76 10.77
C TRP A 103 0.28 6.57 9.90
N LEU A 104 -0.51 6.18 8.88
CA LEU A 104 -0.14 5.13 7.93
C LEU A 104 1.16 5.47 7.17
N LEU A 105 1.33 6.72 6.75
CA LEU A 105 2.55 7.16 6.06
C LEU A 105 3.76 7.13 6.99
N SER A 106 3.61 7.64 8.21
CA SER A 106 4.66 7.61 9.23
C SER A 106 5.09 6.18 9.56
N LYS A 107 4.15 5.25 9.74
CA LYS A 107 4.45 3.83 9.99
C LYS A 107 5.18 3.16 8.82
N ARG A 108 4.80 3.47 7.59
CA ARG A 108 5.53 3.00 6.41
C ARG A 108 6.97 3.48 6.42
N ASP A 109 7.19 4.75 6.74
CA ASP A 109 8.52 5.34 6.74
C ASP A 109 9.37 4.77 7.89
N GLU A 110 8.78 4.50 9.05
CA GLU A 110 9.38 3.70 10.14
C GLU A 110 9.83 2.32 9.63
N PHE A 111 8.94 1.55 9.01
CA PHE A 111 9.27 0.21 8.49
C PHE A 111 10.30 0.20 7.36
N ARG A 112 10.39 1.29 6.59
CA ARG A 112 11.43 1.45 5.57
C ARG A 112 12.77 1.79 6.18
N SER A 113 12.77 2.52 7.29
CA SER A 113 13.98 2.96 8.00
C SER A 113 14.56 1.83 8.85
N ASP A 114 13.71 1.02 9.49
CA ASP A 114 14.13 -0.19 10.21
C ASP A 114 14.76 -1.27 9.29
N GLY A 115 14.55 -1.16 7.98
CA GLY A 115 15.05 -2.10 6.97
C GLY A 115 16.39 -1.76 6.33
N ARG A 116 17.06 -0.65 6.68
CA ARG A 116 18.47 -0.34 6.36
C ARG A 116 18.91 0.98 6.98
N GLU A 117 20.13 0.96 7.54
CA GLU A 117 21.02 2.08 7.86
C GLU A 117 20.61 3.43 7.27
N PHE A 118 20.52 4.41 8.17
CA PHE A 118 20.65 5.85 7.92
C PHE A 118 21.67 6.09 6.80
N LEU A 119 21.21 6.18 5.56
CA LEU A 119 22.03 6.66 4.45
C LEU A 119 22.13 8.17 4.69
N GLU A 120 23.19 8.56 5.40
CA GLU A 120 23.66 9.93 5.54
C GLU A 120 23.61 10.58 4.16
N TRP A 121 22.67 11.49 3.97
CA TRP A 121 22.78 12.48 2.92
C TRP A 121 23.80 13.49 3.41
N PRO A 122 24.99 13.64 2.81
CA PRO A 122 25.84 14.76 3.15
C PRO A 122 25.10 16.03 2.68
N GLU A 123 24.78 16.89 3.64
CA GLU A 123 24.45 18.28 3.38
C GLU A 123 25.64 18.89 2.63
N ASN A 124 25.43 19.29 1.38
CA ASN A 124 26.42 20.07 0.65
C ASN A 124 26.26 21.53 1.12
N GLU A 125 27.21 21.97 1.94
CA GLU A 125 27.50 23.39 2.24
C GLU A 125 28.19 24.07 1.03
#